data_AF-A0A952H4W4-F1
#
_entry.id   AF-A0A952H4W4-F1
#
_cell.length_a   1.000
_cell.length_b   1.000
_cell.length_c   1.000
_cell.angle_alpha   90.00
_cell.angle_beta   90.00
_cell.angle_gamma   90.00
#
_symmetry.space_group_name_H-M   'P 1'
#
loop_
_entity.id
_entity.type
_entity.pdbx_description
1 polymer ?
#
loop_
_entity_poly.entity_id
_entity_poly.type
_entity_poly.pdbx_seq_one_letter_code
_entity_poly.pdbx_strand_id
1 'polypeptide(L)'
;MMKLTGLWGIVLALLAAPVSATTLSFAGPATAVQVGDTFTVDVLVAQAPDLYAFQFDVTFDPAITQVNTVVEGDFLSAGGRATFFLPGTIDNGAGTVSFTANTLAGPGPGVTGDGLLVQLSFHALAAGQSALSFGNVVLLDSALMELATTPVAGALHVASVPEPASLALFGIGLAILQADARRRMHNRR
;
A
#
# COMPACT_ATOMS: atom_id res chain seq x y z
N MET A 1 -24.45 -24.64 -68.96
CA MET A 1 -24.93 -23.58 -68.04
C MET A 1 -25.68 -24.23 -66.90
N MET A 2 -25.10 -24.31 -65.70
CA MET A 2 -25.71 -23.86 -64.43
C MET A 2 -24.70 -24.12 -63.28
N LYS A 3 -24.39 -23.05 -62.55
CA LYS A 3 -23.57 -23.03 -61.33
C LYS A 3 -24.39 -23.58 -60.17
N LEU A 4 -23.79 -24.26 -59.19
CA LEU A 4 -24.13 -24.13 -57.76
C LEU A 4 -23.12 -24.90 -56.90
N THR A 5 -22.12 -24.20 -56.33
CA THR A 5 -21.33 -24.69 -55.20
C THR A 5 -21.46 -23.65 -54.10
N GLY A 6 -22.45 -23.87 -53.23
CA GLY A 6 -22.75 -23.02 -52.08
C GLY A 6 -21.79 -23.29 -50.92
N LEU A 7 -21.26 -22.20 -50.39
CA LEU A 7 -20.48 -22.04 -49.18
C LEU A 7 -20.86 -22.98 -48.03
N TRP A 8 -19.83 -23.53 -47.37
CA TRP A 8 -19.86 -23.85 -45.95
C TRP A 8 -18.70 -23.11 -45.27
N GLY A 9 -18.92 -21.82 -45.00
CA GLY A 9 -18.02 -21.04 -44.15
C GLY A 9 -18.41 -21.29 -42.69
N ILE A 10 -17.65 -22.13 -41.99
CA ILE A 10 -17.74 -22.24 -40.54
C ILE A 10 -17.12 -20.96 -39.97
N VAL A 11 -17.96 -20.07 -39.43
CA VAL A 11 -17.50 -18.96 -38.60
C VAL A 11 -17.18 -19.53 -37.23
N LEU A 12 -15.90 -19.76 -36.95
CA LEU A 12 -15.41 -20.06 -35.61
C LEU A 12 -15.50 -18.77 -34.79
N ALA A 13 -16.60 -18.58 -34.07
CA ALA A 13 -16.70 -17.53 -33.06
C ALA A 13 -15.80 -17.92 -31.89
N LEU A 14 -14.61 -17.33 -31.84
CA LEU A 14 -13.72 -17.42 -30.68
C LEU A 14 -14.39 -16.67 -29.52
N LEU A 15 -15.08 -17.39 -28.62
CA LEU A 15 -15.48 -16.82 -27.34
C LEU A 15 -14.21 -16.53 -26.54
N ALA A 16 -13.74 -15.29 -26.57
CA ALA A 16 -12.81 -14.80 -25.57
C ALA A 16 -13.59 -14.68 -24.25
N ALA A 17 -13.42 -15.66 -23.34
CA ALA A 17 -13.86 -15.47 -21.97
C ALA A 17 -13.07 -14.30 -21.36
N PRO A 18 -13.68 -13.42 -20.56
CA PRO A 18 -12.92 -12.40 -19.84
C PRO A 18 -11.97 -13.12 -18.88
N VAL A 19 -10.67 -13.00 -19.13
CA VAL A 19 -9.66 -13.38 -18.14
C VAL A 19 -9.72 -12.29 -17.07
N SER A 20 -10.37 -12.58 -15.94
CA SER A 20 -10.33 -11.71 -14.78
C SER A 20 -8.91 -11.70 -14.24
N ALA A 21 -8.24 -10.55 -14.30
CA ALA A 21 -6.92 -10.38 -13.75
C ALA A 21 -6.99 -10.29 -12.21
N THR A 22 -5.99 -10.86 -11.54
CA THR A 22 -5.78 -10.69 -10.11
C THR A 22 -5.39 -9.24 -9.84
N THR A 23 -6.07 -8.59 -8.89
CA THR A 23 -5.81 -7.18 -8.57
C THR A 23 -4.90 -7.07 -7.37
N LEU A 24 -3.89 -6.19 -7.46
CA LEU A 24 -3.10 -5.74 -6.32
C LEU A 24 -3.47 -4.30 -6.00
N SER A 25 -3.64 -3.98 -4.73
CA SER A 25 -4.00 -2.63 -4.30
C SER A 25 -3.39 -2.28 -2.95
N PHE A 26 -3.43 -0.99 -2.62
CA PHE A 26 -3.05 -0.47 -1.31
C PHE A 26 -4.30 -0.09 -0.51
N ALA A 27 -4.33 -0.41 0.78
CA ALA A 27 -5.30 0.09 1.73
C ALA A 27 -4.58 0.78 2.89
N GLY A 28 -4.73 2.10 2.98
CA GLY A 28 -4.13 2.92 4.04
C GLY A 28 -5.18 3.69 4.84
N PRO A 29 -4.73 4.65 5.66
CA PRO A 29 -5.64 5.53 6.40
C PRO A 29 -6.59 6.27 5.44
N ALA A 30 -7.89 6.23 5.74
CA ALA A 30 -8.91 6.91 4.92
C ALA A 30 -8.84 8.45 5.01
N THR A 31 -8.14 8.96 6.02
CA THR A 31 -7.94 10.38 6.30
C THR A 31 -6.45 10.72 6.34
N ALA A 32 -6.12 11.99 6.14
CA ALA A 32 -4.74 12.44 6.24
C ALA A 32 -4.13 12.16 7.63
N VAL A 33 -2.93 11.60 7.65
CA VAL A 33 -2.10 11.41 8.85
C VAL A 33 -1.31 12.68 9.14
N GLN A 34 -0.85 12.88 10.37
CA GLN A 34 -0.06 14.05 10.73
C GLN A 34 1.43 13.79 10.51
N VAL A 35 2.20 14.85 10.26
CA VAL A 35 3.67 14.77 10.28
C VAL A 35 4.13 14.23 11.65
N GLY A 36 5.00 13.22 11.63
CA GLY A 36 5.49 12.52 12.82
C GLY A 36 4.67 11.27 13.19
N ASP A 37 3.52 11.03 12.57
CA ASP A 37 2.73 9.83 12.82
C ASP A 37 3.41 8.59 12.22
N THR A 38 3.23 7.46 12.90
CA THR A 38 3.46 6.12 12.34
C THR A 38 2.12 5.47 12.07
N PHE A 39 1.96 4.91 10.88
CA PHE A 39 0.71 4.29 10.44
C PHE A 39 0.97 3.08 9.55
N THR A 40 -0.08 2.33 9.26
CA THR A 40 -0.01 1.12 8.45
C THR A 40 -0.62 1.33 7.07
N VAL A 41 0.00 0.73 6.06
CA VAL A 41 -0.55 0.54 4.72
C VAL A 41 -0.50 -0.93 4.38
N ASP A 42 -1.67 -1.48 4.05
CA ASP A 42 -1.84 -2.87 3.66
C ASP A 42 -1.70 -3.02 2.15
N VAL A 43 -1.01 -4.06 1.72
CA VAL A 43 -1.02 -4.53 0.33
C VAL A 43 -2.00 -5.68 0.24
N LEU A 44 -3.04 -5.48 -0.57
CA LEU A 44 -4.14 -6.43 -0.72
C LEU A 44 -4.11 -7.10 -2.08
N VAL A 45 -4.59 -8.34 -2.11
CA VAL A 45 -4.92 -9.06 -3.34
C VAL A 45 -6.42 -9.25 -3.45
N ALA A 46 -6.96 -9.21 -4.68
CA ALA A 46 -8.33 -9.58 -4.97
C ALA A 46 -8.43 -10.44 -6.22
N GLN A 47 -9.39 -11.37 -6.21
CA GLN A 47 -9.70 -12.30 -7.30
C GLN A 47 -8.48 -13.15 -7.71
N ALA A 48 -7.70 -13.63 -6.73
CA ALA A 48 -6.63 -14.59 -6.98
C ALA A 48 -7.23 -16.00 -7.20
N PRO A 49 -7.01 -16.68 -8.33
CA PRO A 49 -7.61 -17.99 -8.59
C PRO A 49 -6.83 -19.17 -7.98
N ASP A 50 -5.54 -19.04 -7.71
CA ASP A 50 -4.66 -20.09 -7.17
C ASP A 50 -3.30 -19.51 -6.73
N LEU A 51 -3.27 -18.38 -6.03
CA LEU A 51 -2.02 -17.67 -5.77
C LEU A 51 -1.12 -18.48 -4.83
N TYR A 52 0.08 -18.82 -5.32
CA TYR A 52 1.04 -19.69 -4.64
C TYR A 52 2.30 -18.95 -4.20
N ALA A 53 2.77 -18.01 -5.03
CA ALA A 53 3.89 -17.15 -4.72
C ALA A 53 3.68 -15.74 -5.28
N PHE A 54 4.23 -14.74 -4.60
CA PHE A 54 4.25 -13.38 -5.10
C PHE A 54 5.61 -12.72 -4.89
N GLN A 55 5.92 -11.77 -5.75
CA GLN A 55 6.97 -10.78 -5.57
C GLN A 55 6.48 -9.43 -6.11
N PHE A 56 6.85 -8.35 -5.43
CA PHE A 56 6.71 -7.00 -5.97
C PHE A 56 7.70 -6.04 -5.30
N ASP A 57 7.86 -4.89 -5.95
CA ASP A 57 8.47 -3.71 -5.39
C ASP A 57 7.38 -2.68 -5.09
N VAL A 58 7.60 -1.83 -4.09
CA VAL A 58 6.76 -0.66 -3.78
C VAL A 58 7.61 0.59 -3.89
N THR A 59 7.09 1.63 -4.53
CA THR A 59 7.70 2.96 -4.53
C THR A 59 6.84 3.95 -3.77
N PHE A 60 7.49 4.96 -3.17
CA PHE A 60 6.89 6.05 -2.42
C PHE A 60 7.72 7.33 -2.57
N ASP A 61 7.19 8.47 -2.15
CA ASP A 61 7.95 9.73 -2.09
C ASP A 61 8.78 9.80 -0.79
N PRO A 62 10.13 9.71 -0.86
CA PRO A 62 10.99 9.73 0.31
C PRO A 62 11.07 11.10 1.00
N ALA A 63 10.62 12.17 0.34
CA ALA A 63 10.53 13.50 0.97
C ALA A 63 9.32 13.61 1.92
N ILE A 64 8.29 12.79 1.70
CA ILE A 64 7.00 12.87 2.42
C ILE A 64 6.86 11.73 3.45
N THR A 65 7.32 10.54 3.11
CA THR A 65 7.14 9.32 3.91
C THR A 65 8.36 8.42 3.86
N GLN A 66 8.55 7.60 4.88
CA GLN A 66 9.52 6.50 4.88
C GLN A 66 8.87 5.22 5.39
N VAL A 67 9.45 4.06 5.04
CA VAL A 67 9.01 2.75 5.55
C VAL A 67 9.90 2.32 6.71
N ASN A 68 9.28 1.86 7.78
CA ASN A 68 9.93 1.35 8.97
C ASN A 68 10.04 -0.17 8.95
N THR A 69 8.96 -0.87 8.63
CA THR A 69 8.90 -2.34 8.63
C THR A 69 7.99 -2.87 7.53
N VAL A 70 8.30 -4.08 7.08
CA VAL A 70 7.47 -4.88 6.17
C VAL A 70 7.16 -6.19 6.88
N VAL A 71 5.88 -6.51 7.04
CA VAL A 71 5.41 -7.69 7.78
C VAL A 71 4.53 -8.55 6.88
N GLU A 72 4.63 -9.86 7.03
CA GLU A 72 3.81 -10.83 6.30
C GLU A 72 2.32 -10.66 6.61
N GLY A 73 1.50 -10.69 5.56
CA GLY A 73 0.04 -10.81 5.67
C GLY A 73 -0.42 -12.26 5.75
N ASP A 74 -1.66 -12.46 6.17
CA ASP A 74 -2.19 -13.80 6.48
C ASP A 74 -2.64 -14.61 5.25
N PHE A 75 -2.80 -13.98 4.08
CA PHE A 75 -3.46 -14.59 2.92
C PHE A 75 -2.90 -15.96 2.53
N LEU A 76 -1.58 -16.11 2.32
CA LEU A 76 -1.00 -17.41 1.96
C LEU A 76 -1.05 -18.41 3.12
N SER A 77 -0.88 -17.94 4.35
CA SER A 77 -0.92 -18.80 5.54
C SER A 77 -2.34 -19.25 5.92
N ALA A 78 -3.38 -18.63 5.38
CA ALA A 78 -4.79 -18.88 5.72
C ALA A 78 -5.21 -20.35 5.52
N GLY A 79 -4.55 -21.07 4.60
CA GLY A 79 -4.74 -22.51 4.39
C GLY A 79 -4.06 -23.41 5.41
N GLY A 80 -3.46 -22.86 6.48
CA GLY A 80 -2.74 -23.61 7.52
C GLY A 80 -1.38 -24.15 7.07
N ARG A 81 -0.86 -23.65 5.95
CA ARG A 81 0.43 -24.05 5.39
C ARG A 81 1.51 -23.06 5.81
N ALA A 82 2.72 -23.57 6.04
CA ALA A 82 3.88 -22.73 6.26
C ALA A 82 4.24 -21.94 4.99
N THR A 83 4.83 -20.77 5.19
CA THR A 83 5.24 -19.82 4.16
C THR A 83 6.73 -19.49 4.30
N PHE A 84 7.31 -18.97 3.22
CA PHE A 84 8.65 -18.41 3.20
C PHE A 84 8.58 -16.93 2.82
N PHE A 85 8.40 -16.09 3.83
CA PHE A 85 8.30 -14.65 3.65
C PHE A 85 9.67 -13.97 3.60
N LEU A 86 9.84 -13.09 2.61
CA LEU A 86 10.96 -12.20 2.45
C LEU A 86 10.43 -10.76 2.51
N PRO A 87 10.74 -9.98 3.58
CA PRO A 87 10.27 -8.60 3.71
C PRO A 87 10.88 -7.64 2.67
N GLY A 88 11.85 -8.10 1.88
CA GLY A 88 12.57 -7.27 0.92
C GLY A 88 13.61 -6.36 1.55
N THR A 89 14.04 -5.36 0.78
CA THR A 89 15.02 -4.34 1.18
C THR A 89 14.35 -2.97 1.15
N ILE A 90 14.36 -2.27 2.29
CA ILE A 90 13.89 -0.89 2.39
C ILE A 90 15.05 0.06 2.05
N ASP A 91 14.86 0.90 1.04
CA ASP A 91 15.72 2.04 0.73
C ASP A 91 14.90 3.34 0.81
N ASN A 92 14.92 3.95 1.99
CA ASN A 92 14.24 5.23 2.25
C ASN A 92 14.92 6.42 1.56
N GLY A 93 16.16 6.28 1.08
CA GLY A 93 16.81 7.32 0.27
C GLY A 93 16.32 7.32 -1.17
N ALA A 94 16.10 6.12 -1.73
CA ALA A 94 15.56 5.94 -3.08
C ALA A 94 14.02 5.97 -3.14
N GLY A 95 13.33 5.83 -2.00
CA GLY A 95 11.87 5.77 -1.95
C GLY A 95 11.33 4.41 -2.40
N THR A 96 12.03 3.32 -2.08
CA THR A 96 11.67 1.97 -2.55
C THR A 96 11.68 0.93 -1.44
N VAL A 97 10.80 -0.07 -1.58
CA VAL A 97 10.88 -1.37 -0.91
C VAL A 97 10.96 -2.41 -2.00
N SER A 98 12.12 -3.05 -2.16
CA SER A 98 12.38 -3.95 -3.28
C SER A 98 12.44 -5.41 -2.85
N PHE A 99 12.07 -6.33 -3.74
CA PHE A 99 12.11 -7.78 -3.53
C PHE A 99 11.27 -8.26 -2.32
N THR A 100 10.12 -7.64 -2.10
CA THR A 100 9.15 -8.17 -1.13
C THR A 100 8.51 -9.41 -1.74
N ALA A 101 8.61 -10.56 -1.10
CA ALA A 101 8.15 -11.82 -1.66
C ALA A 101 7.60 -12.77 -0.61
N ASN A 102 6.73 -13.69 -1.03
CA ASN A 102 6.27 -14.80 -0.21
C ASN A 102 5.91 -16.00 -1.08
N THR A 103 6.00 -17.20 -0.52
CA THR A 103 5.57 -18.45 -1.18
C THR A 103 5.14 -19.50 -0.17
N LEU A 104 4.20 -20.35 -0.57
CA LEU A 104 3.81 -21.54 0.18
C LEU A 104 4.94 -22.59 0.23
N ALA A 105 5.10 -23.23 1.39
CA ALA A 105 6.06 -24.32 1.57
C ALA A 105 5.49 -25.68 1.11
N GLY A 106 6.30 -26.43 0.36
CA GLY A 106 5.99 -27.80 -0.08
C GLY A 106 4.95 -27.87 -1.22
N PRO A 107 4.70 -29.05 -1.81
CA PRO A 107 3.72 -29.18 -2.89
C PRO A 107 2.28 -28.98 -2.40
N GLY A 108 1.43 -28.40 -3.23
CA GLY A 108 0.00 -28.26 -2.96
C GLY A 108 -0.62 -27.08 -3.71
N PRO A 109 -1.95 -26.91 -3.63
CA PRO A 109 -2.64 -25.81 -4.29
C PRO A 109 -2.25 -24.46 -3.67
N GLY A 110 -2.38 -23.40 -4.45
CA GLY A 110 -2.33 -22.03 -3.97
C GLY A 110 -3.58 -21.64 -3.18
N VAL A 111 -3.67 -20.35 -2.84
CA VAL A 111 -4.81 -19.77 -2.13
C VAL A 111 -5.66 -18.96 -3.10
N THR A 112 -6.96 -19.21 -3.07
CA THR A 112 -7.96 -18.53 -3.90
C THR A 112 -8.71 -17.48 -3.08
N GLY A 113 -8.90 -16.28 -3.61
CA GLY A 113 -9.76 -15.25 -3.05
C GLY A 113 -9.10 -13.89 -2.91
N ASP A 114 -9.55 -13.17 -1.88
CA ASP A 114 -9.10 -11.82 -1.55
C ASP A 114 -8.43 -11.83 -0.17
N GLY A 115 -7.47 -10.95 0.08
CA GLY A 115 -6.90 -10.81 1.42
C GLY A 115 -5.61 -10.00 1.50
N LEU A 116 -5.01 -10.01 2.69
CA LEU A 116 -3.80 -9.25 3.03
C LEU A 116 -2.54 -10.02 2.66
N LEU A 117 -1.72 -9.45 1.76
CA LEU A 117 -0.42 -10.03 1.40
C LEU A 117 0.70 -9.55 2.31
N VAL A 118 0.75 -8.23 2.57
CA VAL A 118 1.85 -7.57 3.27
C VAL A 118 1.32 -6.36 4.02
N GLN A 119 1.84 -6.13 5.23
CA GLN A 119 1.59 -4.93 6.03
C GLN A 119 2.85 -4.07 6.08
N LEU A 120 2.76 -2.83 5.59
CA LEU A 120 3.85 -1.84 5.61
C LEU A 120 3.63 -0.85 6.74
N SER A 121 4.62 -0.66 7.61
CA SER A 121 4.62 0.46 8.56
C SER A 121 5.33 1.66 7.96
N PHE A 122 4.60 2.75 7.81
CA PHE A 122 5.11 4.03 7.33
C PHE A 122 5.28 5.03 8.48
N HIS A 123 6.22 5.95 8.30
CA HIS A 123 6.39 7.14 9.14
C HIS A 123 6.29 8.40 8.27
N ALA A 124 5.48 9.35 8.71
CA ALA A 124 5.24 10.62 8.01
C ALA A 124 6.35 11.65 8.32
N LEU A 125 7.05 12.11 7.28
CA LEU A 125 8.18 13.04 7.40
C LEU A 125 7.79 14.50 7.17
N ALA A 126 6.95 14.75 6.17
CA ALA A 126 6.55 16.10 5.78
C ALA A 126 5.12 16.13 5.26
N ALA A 127 4.48 17.29 5.34
CA ALA A 127 3.15 17.49 4.79
C ALA A 127 3.20 17.41 3.25
N GLY A 128 2.23 16.72 2.65
CA GLY A 128 2.17 16.51 1.21
C GLY A 128 1.44 15.22 0.85
N GLN A 129 1.60 14.80 -0.40
CA GLN A 129 1.06 13.55 -0.92
C GLN A 129 2.19 12.68 -1.42
N SER A 130 2.26 11.44 -0.92
CA SER A 130 3.19 10.42 -1.36
C SER A 130 2.44 9.43 -2.25
N ALA A 131 2.79 9.35 -3.54
CA ALA A 131 2.19 8.37 -4.46
C ALA A 131 2.79 6.99 -4.19
N LEU A 132 1.93 5.96 -4.13
CA LEU A 132 2.34 4.57 -4.00
C LEU A 132 2.14 3.85 -5.31
N SER A 133 3.15 3.12 -5.77
CA SER A 133 3.02 2.29 -6.97
C SER A 133 3.77 0.97 -6.83
N PHE A 134 3.30 -0.02 -7.58
CA PHE A 134 3.95 -1.32 -7.66
C PHE A 134 4.95 -1.35 -8.82
N GLY A 135 6.08 -2.02 -8.60
CA GLY A 135 7.07 -2.37 -9.62
C GLY A 135 7.39 -3.86 -9.60
N ASN A 136 7.97 -4.38 -10.70
CA ASN A 136 8.49 -5.75 -10.78
C ASN A 136 7.55 -6.83 -10.20
N VAL A 137 6.26 -6.70 -10.51
CA VAL A 137 5.20 -7.57 -9.97
C VAL A 137 5.24 -8.92 -10.67
N VAL A 138 5.29 -9.99 -9.88
CA VAL A 138 5.18 -11.37 -10.32
C VAL A 138 4.25 -12.09 -9.37
N LEU A 139 3.16 -12.66 -9.88
CA LEU A 139 2.26 -13.56 -9.14
C LEU A 139 2.30 -14.92 -9.83
N LEU A 140 2.51 -15.99 -9.08
CA LEU A 140 2.57 -17.35 -9.63
C LEU A 140 1.46 -18.22 -9.03
N ASP A 141 0.89 -19.09 -9.86
CA ASP A 141 0.01 -20.17 -9.43
C ASP A 141 0.78 -21.37 -8.89
N SER A 142 0.07 -22.41 -8.44
CA SER A 142 0.71 -23.64 -7.91
C SER A 142 1.42 -24.47 -8.97
N ALA A 143 1.18 -24.21 -10.25
CA ALA A 143 1.92 -24.77 -11.38
C ALA A 143 3.14 -23.91 -11.75
N LEU A 144 3.43 -22.85 -10.99
CA LEU A 144 4.48 -21.87 -11.22
C LEU A 144 4.33 -21.08 -12.53
N MET A 145 3.09 -20.95 -13.00
CA MET A 145 2.73 -20.11 -14.13
C MET A 145 2.31 -18.72 -13.64
N GLU A 146 2.65 -17.70 -14.42
CA GLU A 146 2.33 -16.32 -14.05
C GLU A 146 0.83 -16.02 -14.16
N LEU A 147 0.29 -15.41 -13.10
CA LEU A 147 -1.07 -14.91 -13.05
C LEU A 147 -1.13 -13.49 -13.63
N ALA A 148 -2.09 -13.27 -14.54
CA ALA A 148 -2.37 -11.94 -15.06
C ALA A 148 -2.73 -11.00 -13.89
N THR A 149 -1.98 -9.89 -13.78
CA THR A 149 -2.09 -8.99 -12.63
C THR A 149 -2.40 -7.55 -13.06
N THR A 150 -3.30 -6.90 -12.34
CA THR A 150 -3.63 -5.48 -12.49
C THR A 150 -3.26 -4.71 -11.22
N PRO A 151 -2.05 -4.14 -11.14
CA PRO A 151 -1.65 -3.32 -10.00
C PRO A 151 -2.40 -1.97 -10.01
N VAL A 152 -2.93 -1.58 -8.86
CA VAL A 152 -3.63 -0.32 -8.64
C VAL A 152 -2.77 0.57 -7.76
N ALA A 153 -2.41 1.75 -8.28
CA ALA A 153 -1.65 2.74 -7.53
C ALA A 153 -2.45 3.29 -6.33
N GLY A 154 -1.74 3.71 -5.29
CA GLY A 154 -2.30 4.33 -4.09
C GLY A 154 -1.74 5.73 -3.85
N ALA A 155 -2.24 6.41 -2.83
CA ALA A 155 -1.66 7.66 -2.36
C ALA A 155 -1.83 7.81 -0.85
N LEU A 156 -0.82 8.37 -0.20
CA LEU A 156 -0.82 8.72 1.21
C LEU A 156 -0.86 10.23 1.35
N HIS A 157 -1.79 10.73 2.15
CA HIS A 157 -1.91 12.16 2.44
C HIS A 157 -1.39 12.45 3.83
N VAL A 158 -0.37 13.30 3.92
CA VAL A 158 0.20 13.79 5.18
C VAL A 158 -0.19 15.25 5.35
N ALA A 159 -0.91 15.54 6.43
CA ALA A 159 -1.24 16.89 6.84
C ALA A 159 -0.14 17.47 7.73
N SER A 160 0.07 18.78 7.62
CA SER A 160 0.84 19.53 8.61
C SER A 160 0.16 19.41 9.96
N VAL A 161 0.94 19.25 11.02
CA VAL A 161 0.42 19.37 12.39
C VAL A 161 -0.23 20.75 12.53
N PRO A 162 -1.55 20.86 12.77
CA PRO A 162 -2.20 22.14 13.04
C PRO A 162 -1.54 22.71 14.28
N GLU A 163 -0.95 23.91 14.26
CA GLU A 163 -0.26 24.49 15.42
C GLU A 163 -1.18 24.45 16.66
N PRO A 164 -0.99 23.51 17.62
CA PRO A 164 -2.03 23.22 18.58
C PRO A 164 -1.60 23.77 19.94
N ALA A 165 -2.36 24.74 20.46
CA ALA A 165 -2.30 25.26 21.82
C ALA A 165 -0.98 25.88 22.33
N SER A 166 0.20 25.55 21.83
CA SER A 166 1.49 26.06 22.29
C SER A 166 1.62 27.57 22.07
N LEU A 167 1.21 28.08 20.91
CA LEU A 167 1.17 29.52 20.66
C LEU A 167 0.10 30.23 21.51
N ALA A 168 -1.05 29.57 21.73
CA ALA A 168 -2.08 30.11 22.60
C ALA A 168 -1.59 30.17 24.06
N LEU A 169 -0.95 29.12 24.57
CA LEU A 169 -0.34 29.06 25.91
C LEU A 169 0.80 30.06 26.06
N PHE A 170 1.64 30.21 25.04
CA PHE A 170 2.70 31.22 25.01
C PHE A 170 2.12 32.64 25.05
N GLY A 171 1.07 32.90 24.26
CA GLY A 171 0.34 34.18 24.28
C GLY A 171 -0.33 34.47 25.62
N ILE A 172 -0.98 33.47 26.22
CA ILE A 172 -1.59 33.58 27.55
C ILE A 172 -0.51 33.82 28.62
N GLY A 173 0.61 33.11 28.56
CA GLY A 173 1.75 33.29 29.46
C GLY A 173 2.32 34.71 29.41
N LEU A 174 2.51 35.25 28.21
CA LEU A 174 2.93 36.64 28.02
C LEU A 174 1.90 37.64 28.56
N ALA A 175 0.60 37.40 28.35
CA ALA A 175 -0.46 38.26 28.86
C ALA A 175 -0.49 38.31 30.40
N ILE A 176 -0.32 37.15 31.06
CA ILE A 176 -0.26 37.06 32.53
C ILE A 176 0.98 37.81 33.06
N LEU A 177 2.15 37.62 32.45
CA LEU A 177 3.38 38.32 32.84
C LEU A 177 3.27 39.84 32.67
N GLN A 178 2.67 40.30 31.58
CA GLN A 178 2.44 41.73 31.37
C GLN A 178 1.45 42.31 32.38
N ALA A 179 0.38 41.58 32.71
CA ALA A 179 -0.58 41.99 33.73
C ALA A 179 0.07 42.08 35.12
N ASP A 180 0.92 41.12 35.49
CA ASP A 180 1.65 41.14 36.75
C ASP A 180 2.69 42.27 36.81
N ALA A 181 3.45 42.49 35.73
CA ALA A 181 4.40 43.60 35.63
C ALA A 181 3.72 44.97 35.79
N ARG A 182 2.52 45.16 35.20
CA ARG A 182 1.73 46.39 35.35
C ARG A 182 1.25 46.59 36.80
N ARG A 183 0.80 45.53 37.47
CA ARG A 183 0.38 45.59 38.90
C ARG A 183 1.54 45.98 39.81
N ARG A 184 2.74 45.43 39.59
CA ARG A 184 3.94 45.75 40.39
C ARG A 184 4.40 47.20 40.24
N MET A 185 4.22 47.82 39.07
CA MET A 185 4.56 49.24 38.87
C MET A 185 3.53 50.18 39.52
N HIS A 186 2.26 49.79 39.58
CA HIS A 186 1.22 50.61 40.20
C HIS A 186 1.35 50.67 41.73
N ASN A 187 1.67 49.56 42.40
CA ASN A 187 1.85 49.49 43.86
C ASN A 187 3.15 50.14 44.40
N ARG A 188 4.00 50.68 43.52
CA ARG A 188 5.28 51.31 43.90
C ARG A 188 5.25 52.84 43.92
N ARG A 189 4.09 53.45 43.68
CA ARG A 189 3.84 54.89 43.81
C ARG A 189 3.03 55.15 45.07
#